data_AF-A0A212T3K1-F1
#
_entry.id   AF-A0A212T3K1-F1
#
_cell.length_a   1.000
_cell.length_b   1.000
_cell.length_c   1.000
_cell.angle_alpha   90.00
_cell.angle_beta   90.00
_cell.angle_gamma   90.00
#
_symmetry.space_group_name_H-M   'P 1'
#
loop_
_entity.id
_entity.type
_entity.pdbx_description
1 polymer ?
#
loop_
_entity_poly.entity_id
_entity_poly.type
_entity_poly.pdbx_seq_one_letter_code
_entity_poly.pdbx_strand_id
1 'polypeptide(L)'
;MPGRLQHPHVPADALPPALAQDIDAAGYYPELVADVVGLAIAGQEVISHVVHQEATFDTETVRRHLTVLVLTPGRLVICHADDREAEHVESAPVAMATTETVPLHRVRGVVLSHVMSHPEHYRPGSLGREVTLTLGWGAISRLDLVPAQCADPTCEGDHGYEGTVAGDDISLRVSAEVSGGQAVEQVLEFARAVQAGLGR
;
A
#
# COMPACT_ATOMS: atom_id res chain seq x y z
N MET A 1 34.15 -27.17 1.35
CA MET A 1 32.87 -26.96 0.67
C MET A 1 31.89 -26.45 1.72
N PRO A 2 31.59 -25.14 1.78
CA PRO A 2 30.55 -24.66 2.69
C PRO A 2 29.22 -25.26 2.22
N GLY A 3 28.50 -25.92 3.14
CA GLY A 3 27.22 -26.55 2.83
C GLY A 3 26.23 -25.49 2.37
N ARG A 4 25.57 -25.73 1.24
CA ARG A 4 24.45 -24.90 0.76
C ARG A 4 23.43 -24.81 1.90
N LEU A 5 23.26 -23.62 2.46
CA LEU A 5 22.24 -23.38 3.49
C LEU A 5 20.90 -23.81 2.90
N GLN A 6 20.26 -24.79 3.52
CA GLN A 6 18.94 -25.24 3.11
C GLN A 6 17.93 -24.23 3.62
N HIS A 7 17.25 -23.55 2.71
CA HIS A 7 16.16 -22.66 3.08
C HIS A 7 14.97 -23.50 3.58
N PRO A 8 14.32 -23.12 4.68
CA PRO A 8 13.12 -23.81 5.14
C PRO A 8 12.04 -23.74 4.04
N HIS A 9 11.43 -24.89 3.74
CA HIS A 9 10.35 -24.99 2.77
C HIS A 9 9.01 -24.90 3.49
N VAL A 10 8.38 -23.72 3.45
CA VAL A 10 6.99 -23.55 3.90
C VAL A 10 6.10 -23.85 2.69
N PRO A 11 5.10 -24.75 2.81
CA PRO A 11 4.16 -25.00 1.72
C PRO A 11 3.47 -23.70 1.32
N ALA A 12 3.48 -23.36 0.03
CA ALA A 12 2.75 -22.21 -0.49
C ALA A 12 1.24 -22.50 -0.47
N ASP A 13 0.48 -21.60 0.15
CA ASP A 13 -0.98 -21.61 0.03
C ASP A 13 -1.35 -21.13 -1.39
N ALA A 14 -2.22 -21.89 -2.07
CA ALA A 14 -2.66 -21.52 -3.40
C ALA A 14 -3.50 -20.24 -3.36
N LEU A 15 -3.04 -19.21 -4.07
CA LEU A 15 -3.79 -17.96 -4.23
C LEU A 15 -5.02 -18.15 -5.13
N PRO A 16 -6.09 -17.34 -4.94
CA PRO A 16 -7.15 -17.23 -5.92
C PRO A 16 -6.58 -16.90 -7.31
N PRO A 17 -7.09 -17.50 -8.40
CA PRO A 17 -6.52 -17.32 -9.74
C PRO A 17 -6.41 -15.85 -10.20
N ALA A 18 -7.39 -15.02 -9.85
CA ALA A 18 -7.37 -13.60 -10.20
C ALA A 18 -6.22 -12.85 -9.50
N LEU A 19 -6.01 -13.09 -8.21
CA LEU A 19 -4.91 -12.48 -7.46
C LEU A 19 -3.54 -12.95 -7.99
N ALA A 20 -3.39 -14.25 -8.28
CA ALA A 20 -2.17 -14.79 -8.87
C ALA A 20 -1.89 -14.15 -10.25
N GLN A 21 -2.90 -14.01 -11.10
CA GLN A 21 -2.79 -13.39 -12.42
C GLN A 21 -2.40 -11.91 -12.34
N ASP A 22 -2.97 -11.16 -11.39
CA ASP A 22 -2.63 -9.75 -11.20
C ASP A 22 -1.19 -9.57 -10.66
N ILE A 23 -0.72 -10.48 -9.78
CA ILE A 23 0.69 -10.52 -9.33
C ILE A 23 1.63 -10.84 -10.50
N ASP A 24 1.29 -11.85 -11.32
CA ASP A 24 2.07 -12.20 -12.51
C ASP A 24 2.15 -11.04 -13.50
N ALA A 25 1.02 -10.36 -13.74
CA ALA A 25 0.94 -9.22 -14.65
C ALA A 25 1.77 -8.03 -14.18
N ALA A 26 1.91 -7.82 -12.86
CA ALA A 26 2.75 -6.78 -12.29
C ALA A 26 4.27 -7.07 -12.45
N GLY A 27 4.65 -8.33 -12.66
CA GLY A 27 5.99 -8.71 -13.14
C GLY A 27 7.16 -8.44 -12.20
N TYR A 28 6.92 -8.21 -10.90
CA TYR A 28 7.96 -8.01 -9.89
C TYR A 28 8.08 -9.23 -8.98
N TYR A 29 9.04 -10.12 -9.27
CA TYR A 29 9.29 -11.40 -8.58
C TYR A 29 7.98 -12.15 -8.20
N PRO A 30 7.13 -12.51 -9.18
CA PRO A 30 5.78 -12.97 -8.91
C PRO A 30 5.69 -14.21 -8.02
N GLU A 31 6.59 -15.19 -8.19
CA GLU A 31 6.63 -16.39 -7.33
C GLU A 31 6.91 -16.03 -5.86
N LEU A 32 7.87 -15.14 -5.62
CA LEU A 32 8.20 -14.67 -4.26
C LEU A 32 7.02 -13.93 -3.64
N VAL A 33 6.41 -13.01 -4.38
CA VAL A 33 5.25 -12.23 -3.92
C VAL A 33 4.08 -13.15 -3.64
N ALA A 34 3.80 -14.11 -4.53
CA ALA A 34 2.70 -15.06 -4.36
C ALA A 34 2.87 -15.91 -3.10
N ASP A 35 4.07 -16.44 -2.85
CA ASP A 35 4.37 -17.23 -1.64
C ASP A 35 4.19 -16.40 -0.37
N VAL A 36 4.71 -15.17 -0.34
CA VAL A 36 4.65 -14.29 0.83
C VAL A 36 3.22 -13.81 1.11
N VAL A 37 2.45 -13.48 0.06
CA VAL A 37 1.04 -13.11 0.18
C VAL A 37 0.19 -14.31 0.60
N GLY A 38 0.42 -15.49 0.03
CA GLY A 38 -0.28 -16.73 0.38
C GLY A 38 -0.08 -17.08 1.85
N LEU A 39 1.17 -17.02 2.32
CA LEU A 39 1.51 -17.23 3.73
C LEU A 39 0.78 -16.26 4.66
N ALA A 40 0.64 -14.98 4.27
CA ALA A 40 -0.03 -13.96 5.09
C ALA A 40 -1.56 -14.09 5.06
N ILE A 41 -2.14 -14.55 3.94
CA ILE A 41 -3.57 -14.87 3.84
C ILE A 41 -3.93 -16.07 4.72
N ALA A 42 -3.02 -17.05 4.83
CA ALA A 42 -3.18 -18.25 5.68
C ALA A 42 -4.51 -18.99 5.43
N GLY A 43 -4.80 -19.27 4.15
CA GLY A 43 -6.00 -19.98 3.70
C GLY A 43 -7.35 -19.26 3.94
N GLN A 44 -7.36 -17.99 4.35
CA GLN A 44 -8.60 -17.22 4.47
C GLN A 44 -9.22 -16.90 3.09
N GLU A 45 -10.53 -16.73 3.06
CA GLU A 45 -11.24 -16.25 1.87
C GLU A 45 -10.77 -14.84 1.49
N VAL A 46 -10.45 -14.64 0.21
CA VAL A 46 -10.14 -13.33 -0.37
C VAL A 46 -11.43 -12.73 -0.90
N ILE A 47 -11.88 -11.64 -0.28
CA ILE A 47 -13.08 -10.88 -0.67
C ILE A 47 -12.77 -9.94 -1.83
N SER A 48 -11.63 -9.26 -1.76
CA SER A 48 -11.17 -8.29 -2.76
C SER A 48 -9.67 -8.10 -2.64
N HIS A 49 -9.00 -7.72 -3.72
CA HIS A 49 -7.57 -7.43 -3.72
C HIS A 49 -7.23 -6.30 -4.68
N VAL A 50 -6.04 -5.72 -4.49
CA VAL A 50 -5.40 -4.78 -5.40
C VAL A 50 -3.94 -5.18 -5.53
N VAL A 51 -3.44 -5.22 -6.75
CA VAL A 51 -2.00 -5.30 -7.03
C VAL A 51 -1.61 -4.02 -7.75
N HIS A 52 -0.70 -3.26 -7.17
CA HIS A 52 -0.26 -1.99 -7.74
C HIS A 52 1.25 -1.90 -7.75
N GLN A 53 1.80 -1.60 -8.92
CA GLN A 53 3.22 -1.37 -9.10
C GLN A 53 3.49 0.11 -9.28
N GLU A 54 4.35 0.64 -8.43
CA GLU A 54 4.90 1.97 -8.54
C GLU A 54 6.33 1.86 -9.08
N ALA A 55 6.62 2.65 -10.11
CA ALA A 55 7.97 2.82 -10.63
C ALA A 55 8.46 4.21 -10.29
N THR A 56 9.39 4.31 -9.36
CA THR A 56 10.06 5.58 -9.05
C THR A 56 11.35 5.66 -9.86
N PHE A 57 11.47 6.73 -10.65
CA PHE A 57 12.69 7.06 -11.37
C PHE A 57 13.48 8.06 -10.52
N ASP A 58 14.61 7.64 -9.97
CA ASP A 58 15.62 8.57 -9.45
C ASP A 58 16.72 8.73 -10.50
N THR A 59 17.48 9.82 -10.40
CA THR A 59 18.60 10.21 -11.26
C THR A 59 19.63 9.11 -11.51
N GLU A 60 19.72 8.11 -10.62
CA GLU A 60 20.69 7.02 -10.71
C GLU A 60 20.08 5.61 -10.79
N THR A 61 18.81 5.40 -10.43
CA THR A 61 18.20 4.04 -10.39
C THR A 61 16.68 4.04 -10.57
N VAL A 62 16.18 2.98 -11.23
CA VAL A 62 14.75 2.65 -11.27
C VAL A 62 14.43 1.78 -10.07
N ARG A 63 13.55 2.24 -9.18
CA ARG A 63 13.04 1.42 -8.07
C ARG A 63 11.64 0.91 -8.42
N ARG A 64 11.49 -0.40 -8.42
CA ARG A 64 10.20 -1.07 -8.55
C ARG A 64 9.69 -1.36 -7.15
N HIS A 65 8.53 -0.82 -6.84
CA HIS A 65 7.83 -1.10 -5.60
C HIS A 65 6.47 -1.69 -5.94
N LEU A 66 6.17 -2.86 -5.40
CA LEU A 66 4.90 -3.54 -5.56
C LEU A 66 4.14 -3.50 -4.24
N THR A 67 2.91 -3.01 -4.29
CA THR A 67 1.95 -3.07 -3.19
C THR A 67 0.85 -4.06 -3.54
N VAL A 68 0.62 -5.05 -2.68
CA VAL A 68 -0.54 -5.94 -2.75
C VAL A 68 -1.41 -5.71 -1.52
N LEU A 69 -2.68 -5.38 -1.74
CA LEU A 69 -3.69 -5.29 -0.69
C LEU A 69 -4.65 -6.46 -0.85
N VAL A 70 -4.94 -7.17 0.24
CA VAL A 70 -5.90 -8.28 0.26
C VAL A 70 -6.87 -8.09 1.41
N LEU A 71 -8.16 -8.05 1.09
CA LEU A 71 -9.24 -8.00 2.05
C LEU A 71 -9.78 -9.41 2.29
N THR A 72 -9.83 -9.81 3.54
CA THR A 72 -10.48 -11.04 4.02
C THR A 72 -11.66 -10.67 4.93
N PRO A 73 -12.51 -11.62 5.37
CA PRO A 73 -13.65 -11.30 6.24
C PRO A 73 -13.30 -10.54 7.52
N GLY A 74 -12.09 -10.71 8.06
CA GLY A 74 -11.70 -10.10 9.33
C GLY A 74 -10.35 -9.38 9.34
N ARG A 75 -9.65 -9.30 8.20
CA ARG A 75 -8.28 -8.76 8.13
C ARG A 75 -8.03 -8.06 6.80
N LEU A 76 -7.25 -7.00 6.86
CA LEU A 76 -6.55 -6.40 5.74
C LEU A 76 -5.11 -6.92 5.77
N VAL A 77 -4.69 -7.61 4.71
CA VAL A 77 -3.30 -8.03 4.51
C VAL A 77 -2.68 -7.07 3.50
N ILE A 78 -1.49 -6.60 3.83
CA ILE A 78 -0.71 -5.66 3.03
C ILE A 78 0.62 -6.33 2.75
N CYS A 79 1.06 -6.35 1.50
CA CYS A 79 2.38 -6.80 1.11
C CYS A 79 3.08 -5.68 0.34
N HIS A 80 4.31 -5.36 0.76
CA HIS A 80 5.21 -4.51 0.01
C HIS A 80 6.38 -5.35 -0.48
N ALA A 81 6.72 -5.25 -1.77
CA ALA A 81 7.90 -5.86 -2.33
C ALA A 81 8.74 -4.83 -3.09
N ASP A 82 10.03 -4.73 -2.77
CA ASP A 82 10.95 -3.77 -3.34
C ASP A 82 12.41 -4.26 -3.37
N ASP A 83 13.23 -3.54 -4.14
CA ASP A 83 14.66 -3.79 -4.22
C ASP A 83 15.35 -3.12 -3.02
N ARG A 84 16.14 -3.89 -2.27
CA ARG A 84 17.08 -3.35 -1.28
C ARG A 84 18.29 -2.75 -1.99
N GLU A 85 18.71 -1.58 -1.53
CA GLU A 85 19.98 -0.99 -1.97
C GLU A 85 21.14 -1.94 -1.66
N ALA A 86 21.96 -2.19 -2.67
CA ALA A 86 23.20 -2.92 -2.51
C ALA A 86 24.17 -2.08 -1.65
N GLU A 87 24.63 -2.62 -0.52
CA GLU A 87 25.61 -1.94 0.34
C GLU A 87 26.94 -1.68 -0.39
N HIS A 88 27.26 -2.46 -1.44
CA HIS A 88 28.44 -2.31 -2.28
C HIS A 88 28.07 -2.50 -3.75
N VAL A 89 28.73 -1.77 -4.67
CA VAL A 89 28.49 -1.78 -6.13
C VAL A 89 28.56 -3.18 -6.76
N GLU A 90 29.28 -4.12 -6.15
CA GLU A 90 29.43 -5.50 -6.63
C GLU A 90 28.41 -6.50 -6.03
N SER A 91 27.50 -6.04 -5.17
CA SER A 91 26.53 -6.94 -4.52
C SER A 91 25.42 -7.33 -5.48
N ALA A 92 25.00 -8.60 -5.42
CA ALA A 92 23.81 -9.05 -6.14
C ALA A 92 22.56 -8.30 -5.66
N PRO A 93 21.57 -8.05 -6.55
CA PRO A 93 20.31 -7.43 -6.15
C PRO A 93 19.59 -8.30 -5.11
N VAL A 94 19.07 -7.66 -4.07
CA VAL A 94 18.30 -8.32 -3.00
C VAL A 94 16.87 -7.79 -3.05
N ALA A 95 15.90 -8.67 -3.32
CA ALA A 95 14.49 -8.33 -3.18
C ALA A 95 14.06 -8.50 -1.72
N MET A 96 13.27 -7.56 -1.21
CA MET A 96 12.62 -7.64 0.08
C MET A 96 11.11 -7.68 -0.14
N ALA A 97 10.44 -8.63 0.51
CA ALA A 97 8.98 -8.66 0.59
C ALA A 97 8.58 -8.66 2.07
N THR A 98 7.69 -7.75 2.44
CA THR A 98 7.21 -7.57 3.81
C THR A 98 5.70 -7.62 3.83
N THR A 99 5.12 -8.31 4.81
CA THR A 99 3.68 -8.37 5.00
C THR A 99 3.25 -7.81 6.34
N GLU A 100 2.16 -7.06 6.34
CA GLU A 100 1.45 -6.60 7.52
C GLU A 100 0.03 -7.15 7.50
N THR A 101 -0.48 -7.57 8.65
CA THR A 101 -1.86 -8.02 8.80
C THR A 101 -2.56 -7.18 9.85
N VAL A 102 -3.55 -6.42 9.40
CA VAL A 102 -4.34 -5.52 10.24
C VAL A 102 -5.72 -6.14 10.46
N PRO A 103 -6.18 -6.36 11.70
CA PRO A 103 -7.55 -6.75 11.96
C PRO A 103 -8.51 -5.71 11.38
N LEU A 104 -9.51 -6.13 10.62
CA LEU A 104 -10.38 -5.20 9.89
C LEU A 104 -11.13 -4.25 10.84
N HIS A 105 -11.51 -4.72 12.03
CA HIS A 105 -12.13 -3.90 13.08
C HIS A 105 -11.22 -2.78 13.64
N ARG A 106 -9.91 -2.80 13.34
CA ARG A 106 -8.97 -1.72 13.70
C ARG A 106 -8.82 -0.67 12.60
N VAL A 107 -9.28 -0.95 11.37
CA VAL A 107 -9.28 0.06 10.31
C VAL A 107 -10.30 1.13 10.70
N ARG A 108 -9.81 2.32 11.04
CA ARG A 108 -10.60 3.42 11.61
C ARG A 108 -11.14 4.35 10.54
N GLY A 109 -10.44 4.46 9.41
CA GLY A 109 -10.75 5.41 8.37
C GLY A 109 -10.41 4.87 6.98
N VAL A 110 -11.29 5.20 6.04
CA VAL A 110 -11.05 5.05 4.60
C VAL A 110 -11.29 6.42 3.99
N VAL A 111 -10.26 6.99 3.39
CA VAL A 111 -10.33 8.24 2.65
C VAL A 111 -10.12 7.92 1.18
N LEU A 112 -11.03 8.39 0.33
CA LEU A 112 -10.94 8.24 -1.11
C LEU A 112 -11.01 9.62 -1.74
N SER A 113 -9.89 10.05 -2.32
CA SER A 113 -9.76 11.33 -3.02
C SER A 113 -9.80 11.08 -4.52
N HIS A 114 -10.70 11.75 -5.22
CA HIS A 114 -10.85 11.62 -6.66
C HIS A 114 -10.34 12.86 -7.38
N VAL A 115 -9.57 12.67 -8.45
CA VAL A 115 -9.11 13.77 -9.31
C VAL A 115 -9.92 13.74 -10.61
N MET A 116 -10.61 14.85 -10.88
CA MET A 116 -11.38 15.06 -12.12
C MET A 116 -10.65 16.05 -13.02
N SER A 117 -10.32 15.62 -14.23
CA SER A 117 -10.03 16.54 -15.33
C SER A 117 -11.36 17.00 -15.93
N HIS A 118 -11.52 18.31 -16.17
CA HIS A 118 -12.72 18.88 -16.81
C HIS A 118 -14.04 18.53 -16.08
N PRO A 119 -14.21 18.95 -14.80
CA PRO A 119 -15.39 18.61 -14.00
C PRO A 119 -16.73 19.07 -14.62
N GLU A 120 -16.70 20.05 -15.52
CA GLU A 120 -17.85 20.49 -16.32
C GLU A 120 -18.43 19.41 -17.24
N HIS A 121 -17.65 18.37 -17.57
CA HIS A 121 -18.06 17.23 -18.39
C HIS A 121 -18.42 15.99 -17.56
N TYR A 122 -18.51 16.12 -16.23
CA TYR A 122 -18.77 14.99 -15.34
C TYR A 122 -20.08 14.28 -15.68
N ARG A 123 -19.99 12.95 -15.80
CA ARG A 123 -21.14 12.06 -15.95
C ARG A 123 -21.34 11.27 -14.65
N PRO A 124 -22.56 11.19 -14.11
CA PRO A 124 -22.83 10.34 -12.95
C PRO A 124 -22.28 8.92 -13.14
N GLY A 125 -21.50 8.45 -12.16
CA GLY A 125 -20.84 7.14 -12.19
C GLY A 125 -19.42 7.14 -12.75
N SER A 126 -18.97 8.20 -13.42
CA SER A 126 -17.58 8.35 -13.87
C SER A 126 -16.71 8.96 -12.78
N LEU A 127 -16.40 8.16 -11.74
CA LEU A 127 -15.67 8.53 -10.51
C LEU A 127 -14.19 8.92 -10.72
N GLY A 128 -13.86 9.51 -11.86
CA GLY A 128 -12.55 10.05 -12.15
C GLY A 128 -11.65 9.10 -12.90
N ARG A 129 -10.48 9.65 -13.25
CA ARG A 129 -9.40 8.92 -13.91
C ARG A 129 -8.20 8.72 -13.00
N GLU A 130 -8.21 9.33 -11.83
CA GLU A 130 -7.19 9.16 -10.81
C GLU A 130 -7.84 9.18 -9.42
N VAL A 131 -7.38 8.27 -8.57
CA VAL A 131 -7.89 8.09 -7.21
C VAL A 131 -6.70 7.95 -6.26
N THR A 132 -6.85 8.48 -5.05
CA THR A 132 -5.97 8.17 -3.93
C THR A 132 -6.81 7.52 -2.83
N LEU A 133 -6.48 6.27 -2.50
CA LEU A 133 -7.06 5.51 -1.40
C LEU A 133 -6.11 5.59 -0.20
N THR A 134 -6.59 6.10 0.93
CA THR A 134 -5.86 6.07 2.20
C THR A 134 -6.65 5.26 3.22
N LEU A 135 -6.01 4.26 3.81
CA LEU A 135 -6.56 3.41 4.87
C LEU A 135 -5.77 3.68 6.15
N GLY A 136 -6.44 4.05 7.24
CA GLY A 136 -5.78 4.32 8.52
C GLY A 136 -6.26 3.40 9.64
N TRP A 137 -5.33 2.81 10.40
CA TRP A 137 -5.63 2.00 11.60
C TRP A 137 -4.90 2.48 12.85
N GLY A 138 -3.86 3.32 12.71
CA GLY A 138 -3.22 4.00 13.83
C GLY A 138 -2.66 3.04 14.88
N ALA A 139 -1.97 1.97 14.44
CA ALA A 139 -1.30 1.06 15.38
C ALA A 139 -0.11 1.75 16.06
N ILE A 140 0.55 2.68 15.36
CA ILE A 140 1.56 3.62 15.84
C ILE A 140 1.11 5.03 15.44
N SER A 141 1.43 6.01 16.26
CA SER A 141 1.28 7.43 15.92
C SER A 141 2.59 8.14 16.19
N ARG A 142 3.17 8.76 15.17
CA ARG A 142 4.30 9.68 15.31
C ARG A 142 3.74 11.06 15.62
N LEU A 143 4.21 11.63 16.72
CA LEU A 143 3.91 13.00 17.12
C LEU A 143 5.16 13.85 16.84
N ASP A 144 5.06 14.73 15.85
CA ASP A 144 6.09 15.72 15.55
C ASP A 144 5.68 17.06 16.15
N LEU A 145 6.43 17.54 17.15
CA LEU A 145 6.18 18.80 17.85
C LEU A 145 7.25 19.82 17.50
N VAL A 146 6.82 21.05 17.23
CA VAL A 146 7.69 22.22 17.09
C VAL A 146 7.20 23.33 18.03
N PRO A 147 8.08 24.21 18.52
CA PRO A 147 7.64 25.38 19.27
C PRO A 147 6.64 26.19 18.44
N ALA A 148 5.49 26.51 19.01
CA ALA A 148 4.46 27.27 18.33
C ALA A 148 4.96 28.69 18.03
N GLN A 149 4.77 29.15 16.79
CA GLN A 149 5.23 30.46 16.36
C GLN A 149 4.14 31.52 16.54
N CYS A 150 4.52 32.68 17.08
CA CYS A 150 3.66 33.86 17.12
C CYS A 150 3.92 34.74 15.90
N ALA A 151 2.86 35.23 15.25
CA ALA A 151 2.98 36.19 14.15
C ALA A 151 3.48 37.58 14.63
N ASP A 152 3.46 37.84 15.94
CA ASP A 152 4.00 39.05 16.54
C ASP A 152 5.51 38.87 16.85
N PRO A 153 6.40 39.61 16.16
CA PRO A 153 7.86 39.51 16.35
C PRO A 153 8.34 40.07 17.69
N THR A 154 7.48 40.76 18.43
CA THR A 154 7.79 41.34 19.75
C THR A 154 7.19 40.54 20.91
N CYS A 155 6.51 39.43 20.62
CA CYS A 155 5.92 38.60 21.65
C CYS A 155 6.98 37.76 22.37
N GLU A 156 7.12 37.95 23.68
CA GLU A 156 7.99 37.14 24.56
C GLU A 156 7.23 35.98 25.25
N GLY A 157 5.98 35.74 24.84
CA GLY A 157 5.13 34.71 25.43
C GLY A 157 5.55 33.29 25.04
N ASP A 158 5.51 32.35 25.99
CA ASP A 158 5.57 30.92 25.70
C ASP A 158 4.22 30.45 25.18
N HIS A 159 4.16 30.13 23.89
CA HIS A 159 2.95 29.65 23.22
C HIS A 159 2.86 28.11 23.18
N GLY A 160 3.77 27.42 23.87
CA GLY A 160 3.84 25.97 23.88
C GLY A 160 4.30 25.39 22.54
N TYR A 161 3.75 24.23 22.21
CA TYR A 161 4.11 23.46 21.02
C TYR A 161 2.90 23.28 20.12
N GLU A 162 3.12 23.41 18.82
CA GLU A 162 2.20 22.91 17.80
C GLU A 162 2.79 21.64 17.21
N GLY A 163 1.95 20.80 16.62
CA GLY A 163 2.45 19.58 16.04
C GLY A 163 1.44 18.80 15.22
N THR A 164 1.98 17.84 14.49
CA THR A 164 1.23 16.96 13.60
C THR A 164 1.26 15.55 14.16
N VAL A 165 0.10 14.89 14.16
CA VAL A 165 -0.01 13.46 14.45
C VAL A 165 -0.13 12.73 13.11
N ALA A 166 0.85 11.91 12.78
CA ALA A 166 0.77 10.96 11.69
C ALA A 166 0.51 9.57 12.29
N GLY A 167 -0.54 8.88 11.82
CA GLY A 167 -0.84 7.51 12.22
C GLY A 167 -0.32 6.52 11.19
N ASP A 168 -0.27 5.23 11.56
CA ASP A 168 -0.10 4.18 10.55
C ASP A 168 -1.27 4.22 9.56
N ASP A 169 -0.91 4.46 8.31
CA ASP A 169 -1.76 4.41 7.16
C ASP A 169 -1.05 3.76 5.98
N ILE A 170 -1.84 3.34 5.00
CA ILE A 170 -1.37 3.06 3.66
C ILE A 170 -2.10 3.98 2.71
N SER A 171 -1.35 4.62 1.81
CA SER A 171 -1.89 5.48 0.78
C SER A 171 -1.50 4.93 -0.59
N LEU A 172 -2.49 4.69 -1.43
CA LEU A 172 -2.33 4.17 -2.78
C LEU A 172 -2.90 5.16 -3.78
N ARG A 173 -2.06 5.69 -4.67
CA ARG A 173 -2.48 6.60 -5.75
C ARG A 173 -2.42 5.90 -7.09
N VAL A 174 -3.56 5.81 -7.78
CA VAL A 174 -3.67 5.14 -9.07
C VAL A 174 -4.27 6.08 -10.10
N SER A 175 -3.63 6.17 -11.26
CA SER A 175 -4.08 6.97 -12.41
C SER A 175 -4.28 6.07 -13.62
N ALA A 176 -5.36 6.32 -14.36
CA ALA A 176 -5.69 5.61 -15.59
C ALA A 176 -4.71 5.92 -16.72
N GLU A 177 -4.03 7.06 -16.69
CA GLU A 177 -2.99 7.43 -17.65
C GLU A 177 -1.71 6.59 -17.47
N VAL A 178 -1.40 6.20 -16.23
CA VAL A 178 -0.19 5.45 -15.89
C VAL A 178 -0.45 3.95 -15.84
N SER A 179 -1.51 3.55 -15.13
CA SER A 179 -1.81 2.15 -14.80
C SER A 179 -3.01 1.58 -15.55
N GLY A 180 -3.69 2.40 -16.38
CA GLY A 180 -4.88 2.00 -17.11
C GLY A 180 -6.18 2.11 -16.31
N GLY A 181 -7.31 2.16 -17.02
CA GLY A 181 -8.64 2.34 -16.41
C GLY A 181 -9.05 1.20 -15.47
N GLN A 182 -8.69 -0.05 -15.81
CA GLN A 182 -8.99 -1.20 -14.95
C GLN A 182 -8.32 -1.11 -13.58
N ALA A 183 -7.10 -0.58 -13.48
CA ALA A 183 -6.42 -0.43 -12.20
C ALA A 183 -7.18 0.54 -11.27
N VAL A 184 -7.74 1.61 -11.84
CA VAL A 184 -8.59 2.54 -11.09
C VAL A 184 -9.88 1.85 -10.64
N GLU A 185 -10.53 1.09 -11.53
CA GLU A 185 -11.74 0.33 -11.19
C GLU A 185 -11.50 -0.67 -10.06
N GLN A 186 -10.40 -1.43 -10.11
CA GLN A 186 -10.00 -2.37 -9.06
C GLN A 186 -9.83 -1.69 -7.70
N VAL A 187 -9.16 -0.52 -7.65
CA VAL A 187 -9.02 0.24 -6.40
C VAL A 187 -10.37 0.74 -5.88
N LEU A 188 -11.26 1.19 -6.76
CA LEU A 188 -12.61 1.62 -6.35
C LEU A 188 -13.45 0.46 -5.83
N GLU A 189 -13.35 -0.72 -6.44
CA GLU A 189 -14.01 -1.94 -5.97
C GLU A 189 -13.48 -2.39 -4.62
N PHE A 190 -12.15 -2.38 -4.45
CA PHE A 190 -11.50 -2.69 -3.18
C PHE A 190 -11.91 -1.70 -2.09
N ALA A 191 -11.85 -0.40 -2.38
CA ALA A 191 -12.28 0.64 -1.43
C ALA A 191 -13.73 0.42 -1.01
N ARG A 192 -14.64 0.12 -1.95
CA ARG A 192 -16.04 -0.21 -1.65
C ARG A 192 -16.15 -1.43 -0.74
N ALA A 193 -15.37 -2.48 -0.99
CA ALA A 193 -15.38 -3.69 -0.17
C ALA A 193 -14.88 -3.43 1.26
N VAL A 194 -13.80 -2.66 1.42
CA VAL A 194 -13.29 -2.23 2.73
C VAL A 194 -14.32 -1.38 3.45
N GLN A 195 -14.89 -0.37 2.79
CA GLN A 195 -15.92 0.51 3.35
C GLN A 195 -17.15 -0.26 3.81
N ALA A 196 -17.58 -1.27 3.04
CA ALA A 196 -18.67 -2.14 3.44
C ALA A 196 -18.31 -2.92 4.71
N GLY A 197 -17.05 -3.34 4.85
CA GLY A 197 -16.50 -4.09 5.99
C GLY A 197 -16.28 -3.28 7.27
N LEU A 198 -16.23 -1.95 7.21
CA LEU A 198 -15.95 -1.12 8.38
C LEU A 198 -17.02 -1.25 9.47
N GLY A 199 -16.56 -1.29 10.73
CA GLY A 199 -17.43 -1.28 11.91
C GLY A 199 -18.24 -2.55 12.14
N ARG A 200 -17.96 -3.63 11.40
CA ARG A 200 -18.53 -4.97 11.61
C ARG A 200 -17.70 -5.82 12.56
#